data_AF-A0A967XGP3-F1
#
_entry.id   AF-A0A967XGP3-F1
#
_cell.length_a   1.000
_cell.length_b   1.000
_cell.length_c   1.000
_cell.angle_alpha   90.00
_cell.angle_beta   90.00
_cell.angle_gamma   90.00
#
_symmetry.space_group_name_H-M   'P 1'
#
loop_
_entity.id
_entity.type
_entity.pdbx_description
1 polymer ?
#
loop_
_entity_poly.entity_id
_entity_poly.type
_entity_poly.pdbx_seq_one_letter_code
_entity_poly.pdbx_strand_id
1 'polypeptide(L)' 'LGGVLVLSELAGAAQELHDALIINPYDVEGFADALEHAVDMPLDERRHRMRSLRRVVAGRDV' A
#
# COMPACT_ATOMS: atom_id res chain seq x y z
N LEU A 1 4.97 -6.18 -12.85
CA LEU A 1 4.94 -5.61 -11.49
C LEU A 1 3.63 -4.84 -11.34
N GLY A 2 2.62 -5.46 -10.76
CA GLY A 2 1.23 -4.94 -10.78
C GLY A 2 0.42 -5.34 -9.55
N GLY A 3 1.10 -5.47 -8.40
CA GLY A 3 0.43 -5.72 -7.12
C GLY A 3 0.03 -4.40 -6.45
N VAL A 4 -0.73 -4.54 -5.36
CA VAL A 4 -1.04 -3.47 -4.41
C VAL A 4 -0.35 -3.82 -3.10
N LEU A 5 0.30 -2.84 -2.47
CA LEU A 5 0.85 -3.00 -1.14
C LEU A 5 -0.23 -2.62 -0.11
N VAL A 6 -0.59 -3.58 0.73
CA VAL A 6 -1.45 -3.37 1.90
C VAL A 6 -0.56 -3.41 3.13
N LEU A 7 -0.65 -2.39 3.98
CA LEU A 7 0.26 -2.20 5.11
C LEU A 7 -0.50 -1.82 6.36
N SER A 8 -0.16 -2.43 7.49
CA SER A 8 -0.71 -2.04 8.79
C SER A 8 -0.24 -0.63 9.17
N GLU A 9 -1.12 0.18 9.74
CA GLU A 9 -0.77 1.49 10.33
C GLU A 9 0.29 1.39 11.44
N LEU A 10 0.41 0.21 12.07
CA LEU A 10 1.38 -0.08 13.13
C LEU A 10 2.79 -0.35 12.58
N ALA A 11 2.92 -0.56 11.27
CA ALA A 11 4.22 -0.76 10.65
C ALA A 11 4.98 0.57 10.59
N GLY A 12 6.25 0.58 11.02
CA GLY A 12 7.09 1.79 10.95
C GLY A 12 7.17 2.38 9.54
N ALA A 13 7.10 1.52 8.50
CA ALA A 13 7.10 1.94 7.11
C ALA A 13 5.82 2.69 6.67
N ALA A 14 4.71 2.60 7.42
CA ALA A 14 3.45 3.27 7.07
C ALA A 14 3.56 4.80 7.13
N GLN A 15 4.50 5.31 7.91
CA GLN A 15 4.79 6.74 8.00
C GLN A 15 5.48 7.30 6.74
N GLU A 16 5.87 6.44 5.79
CA GLU A 16 6.72 6.81 4.66
C GLU A 16 6.16 6.30 3.33
N LEU A 17 5.52 5.12 3.36
CA LEU A 17 4.94 4.44 2.22
C LEU A 17 3.48 4.84 1.99
N HIS A 18 3.22 6.15 1.86
CA HIS A 18 1.87 6.73 1.80
C HIS A 18 1.00 6.25 0.64
N ASP A 19 1.61 5.76 -0.44
CA ASP A 19 0.87 5.23 -1.61
C ASP A 19 0.34 3.80 -1.41
N ALA A 20 0.71 3.15 -0.30
CA ALA A 20 0.17 1.86 0.11
C ALA A 20 -1.27 2.03 0.64
N LEU A 21 -2.06 0.96 0.58
CA LEU A 21 -3.33 0.92 1.31
C LEU A 21 -3.01 0.67 2.78
N ILE A 22 -3.19 1.70 3.60
CA ILE A 22 -2.99 1.61 5.05
C ILE A 22 -4.25 1.04 5.69
N ILE A 23 -4.08 0.00 6.51
CA ILE A 23 -5.16 -0.68 7.22
C ILE A 23 -4.93 -0.65 8.73
N ASN A 24 -6.02 -0.59 9.48
CA ASN A 24 -6.01 -0.87 10.91
C ASN A 24 -6.30 -2.37 11.11
N PRO A 25 -5.38 -3.16 11.69
CA PRO A 25 -5.58 -4.60 11.87
C PRO A 25 -6.69 -4.97 12.86
N TYR A 26 -7.17 -4.02 13.67
CA TYR A 26 -8.27 -4.20 14.60
C TYR A 26 -9.64 -3.88 13.97
N ASP A 27 -9.66 -3.34 12.75
CA ASP A 27 -10.86 -3.04 11.99
C ASP A 27 -11.02 -4.07 10.86
N VAL A 28 -11.79 -5.12 11.14
CA VAL A 28 -11.98 -6.25 10.21
C VAL A 28 -12.77 -5.83 8.97
N GLU A 29 -13.76 -4.95 9.13
CA GLU A 29 -14.58 -4.46 8.03
C GLU A 29 -13.74 -3.56 7.12
N GLY A 30 -13.03 -2.59 7.69
CA GLY A 30 -12.13 -1.73 6.93
C GLY A 30 -10.99 -2.50 6.24
N PHE A 31 -10.51 -3.60 6.84
CA PHE A 31 -9.54 -4.45 6.19
C PHE A 31 -10.14 -5.21 4.99
N ALA A 32 -11.36 -5.74 5.11
CA ALA A 32 -12.04 -6.40 4.00
C ALA A 32 -12.27 -5.43 2.83
N ASP A 33 -12.75 -4.22 3.12
CA ASP A 33 -12.98 -3.16 2.12
C ASP A 33 -11.66 -2.77 1.41
N ALA A 34 -10.56 -2.68 2.16
CA ALA A 34 -9.25 -2.38 1.59
C ALA A 34 -8.76 -3.49 0.65
N LEU A 35 -9.06 -4.76 0.95
CA LEU A 35 -8.72 -5.90 0.10
C LEU A 35 -9.58 -5.93 -1.17
N GLU A 36 -10.89 -5.68 -1.06
CA GLU A 36 -11.78 -5.55 -2.22
C GLU A 36 -11.28 -4.43 -3.14
N HIS A 37 -11.00 -3.26 -2.57
CA HIS A 37 -10.42 -2.14 -3.32
C HIS A 37 -9.08 -2.50 -3.99
N ALA A 38 -8.20 -3.24 -3.30
CA ALA A 38 -6.93 -3.69 -3.87
C ALA A 38 -7.12 -4.64 -5.07
N VAL A 39 -8.12 -5.52 -4.99
CA VAL A 39 -8.44 -6.50 -6.04
C VAL A 39 -9.12 -5.84 -7.23
N ASP A 40 -9.88 -4.78 -7.03
CA ASP A 40 -10.57 -4.06 -8.11
C ASP A 40 -9.76 -2.89 -8.70
N MET A 41 -8.66 -2.50 -8.04
CA MET A 41 -7.82 -1.37 -8.46
C MET A 41 -7.37 -1.52 -9.93
N PRO A 42 -7.54 -0.51 -10.80
CA PRO A 42 -7.08 -0.57 -12.18
C PRO A 42 -5.57 -0.77 -12.28
N LEU A 43 -5.11 -1.54 -13.28
CA LEU A 43 -3.68 -1.89 -13.45
C LEU A 43 -2.77 -0.65 -13.50
N ASP A 44 -3.22 0.43 -14.14
CA ASP A 44 -2.43 1.65 -14.26
C ASP A 44 -2.24 2.37 -12.93
N GLU A 45 -3.27 2.35 -12.07
CA GLU A 45 -3.18 2.85 -10.70
C GLU A 45 -2.23 2.00 -9.87
N ARG A 46 -2.35 0.66 -9.91
CA ARG A 46 -1.43 -0.26 -9.21
C ARG A 46 0.03 0.02 -9.58
N ARG A 47 0.27 0.19 -10.88
CA ARG A 47 1.61 0.51 -11.41
C ARG A 47 2.08 1.88 -10.94
N HIS A 48 1.22 2.89 -10.91
CA HIS A 48 1.55 4.22 -10.42
C HIS A 48 1.97 4.17 -8.96
N ARG A 49 1.13 3.61 -8.08
CA ARG A 49 1.41 3.46 -6.65
C ARG A 49 2.70 2.67 -6.42
N MET A 50 2.86 1.51 -7.06
CA MET A 50 4.07 0.69 -6.92
C MET A 50 5.36 1.37 -7.40
N ARG A 51 5.31 2.20 -8.45
CA ARG A 51 6.47 2.99 -8.86
C ARG A 51 6.85 4.03 -7.80
N SER A 52 5.84 4.63 -7.17
CA SER A 52 6.06 5.64 -6.14
C SER A 52 6.64 5.04 -4.86
N LEU A 53 6.05 3.94 -4.37
CA LEU A 53 6.56 3.18 -3.23
C LEU A 53 8.02 2.76 -3.41
N ARG A 54 8.40 2.31 -4.60
CA ARG A 54 9.79 1.93 -4.90
C ARG A 54 10.75 3.11 -4.93
N ARG A 55 10.32 4.28 -5.38
CA ARG A 55 11.14 5.50 -5.31
C ARG A 55 11.45 5.87 -3.87
N VAL A 56 10.47 5.72 -2.97
CA VAL A 56 10.68 5.96 -1.53
C VAL A 56 11.69 4.97 -0.95
N VAL A 57 11.55 3.67 -1.25
CA VAL A 57 12.48 2.64 -0.75
C VAL A 57 13.90 2.84 -1.32
N ALA A 58 14.04 3.04 -2.63
CA ALA A 58 15.35 3.21 -3.27
C ALA A 58 16.08 4.50 -2.84
N GLY A 59 15.35 5.54 -2.42
CA GLY A 59 15.94 6.75 -1.86
C GLY A 59 16.42 6.60 -0.41
N ARG A 60 16.17 5.45 0.22
CA ARG A 60 16.47 5.15 1.63
C ARG A 60 17.46 4.00 1.80
N ASP A 61 18.05 3.49 0.72
CA ASP A 61 19.20 2.60 0.78
C ASP A 61 20.40 3.41 1.36
N VAL A 62 20.81 3.08 2.59
CA VAL A 62 22.04 3.56 3.26
C VAL A 62 23.26 2.79 2.80
#